data_AF-A0A929PB86-F1
#
_entry.id   AF-A0A929PB86-F1
#
_cell.length_a   1.000
_cell.length_b   1.000
_cell.length_c   1.000
_cell.angle_alpha   90.00
_cell.angle_beta   90.00
_cell.angle_gamma   90.00
#
_symmetry.space_group_name_H-M   'P 1'
#
loop_
_entity.id
_entity.type
_entity.pdbx_description
1 polymer ?
#
loop_
_entity_poly.entity_id
_entity_poly.type
_entity_poly.pdbx_seq_one_letter_code
_entity_poly.pdbx_strand_id
1 'polypeptide(L)'
;MRDLDKDALQAKEKKASFGQDIDLDAYESEPVSHEYVKDLAALPVADKTRMIMAGIDAREKERSGTFLQKDSSVIHAHSRQEGLEVMPIKEALKQHDWVKDYYWNLAAVDTDKYTARARLALHNGYVIRALPGSKVIYPV
;
A
#
# COMPACT_ATOMS: atom_id res chain seq x y z
N MET A 1 14.18 -10.95 20.51
CA MET A 1 13.85 -10.34 19.20
C MET A 1 12.46 -10.84 18.85
N ARG A 2 11.49 -9.94 18.58
CA ARG A 2 10.13 -10.38 18.19
C ARG A 2 10.23 -11.07 16.84
N ASP A 3 9.67 -12.26 16.75
CA ASP A 3 9.58 -13.00 15.50
C ASP A 3 8.20 -12.72 14.90
N LEU A 4 8.13 -11.68 14.08
CA LEU A 4 6.86 -11.20 13.51
C LEU A 4 6.17 -12.26 12.66
N ASP A 5 6.91 -13.16 12.03
CA ASP A 5 6.33 -14.20 11.19
C ASP A 5 5.72 -15.30 12.05
N LYS A 6 6.39 -15.69 13.14
CA LYS A 6 5.82 -16.59 14.13
C LYS A 6 4.54 -16.02 14.76
N ASP A 7 4.56 -14.76 15.15
CA ASP A 7 3.41 -14.10 15.78
C ASP A 7 2.23 -14.02 14.79
N ALA A 8 2.49 -13.65 13.53
CA ALA A 8 1.48 -13.65 12.47
C ALA A 8 0.90 -15.06 12.21
N LEU A 9 1.74 -16.09 12.16
CA LEU A 9 1.29 -17.47 11.95
C LEU A 9 0.35 -17.95 13.06
N GLN A 10 0.61 -17.56 14.30
CA GLN A 10 -0.27 -17.90 15.44
C GLN A 10 -1.65 -17.25 15.32
N ALA A 11 -1.76 -16.11 14.64
CA ALA A 11 -2.99 -15.37 14.45
C ALA A 11 -3.73 -15.69 13.13
N LYS A 12 -3.28 -16.67 12.34
CA LYS A 12 -3.86 -16.97 11.01
C LYS A 12 -5.38 -17.21 11.04
N GLU A 13 -5.89 -17.83 12.11
CA GLU A 13 -7.32 -18.13 12.28
C GLU A 13 -8.02 -17.19 13.28
N LYS A 14 -7.31 -16.17 13.79
CA LYS A 14 -7.84 -15.26 14.81
C LYS A 14 -8.89 -14.34 14.19
N LYS A 15 -10.12 -14.41 14.67
CA LYS A 15 -11.21 -13.55 14.19
C LYS A 15 -11.02 -12.11 14.68
N ALA A 16 -11.42 -11.14 13.85
CA ALA A 16 -11.52 -9.76 14.29
C ALA A 16 -12.64 -9.60 15.34
N SER A 17 -12.49 -8.61 16.22
CA SER A 17 -13.45 -8.35 17.30
C SER A 17 -14.84 -7.91 16.81
N PHE A 18 -14.92 -7.36 15.61
CA PHE A 18 -16.15 -6.82 15.02
C PHE A 18 -16.27 -7.20 13.54
N GLY A 19 -17.51 -7.22 13.05
CA GLY A 19 -17.83 -7.51 11.66
C GLY A 19 -18.01 -8.99 11.36
N GLN A 20 -18.27 -9.30 10.10
CA GLN A 20 -18.39 -10.67 9.63
C GLN A 20 -17.04 -11.37 9.66
N ASP A 21 -17.03 -12.62 10.11
CA ASP A 21 -15.87 -13.49 10.00
C ASP A 21 -15.74 -13.99 8.56
N ILE A 22 -14.71 -13.52 7.85
CA ILE A 22 -14.46 -13.88 6.45
C ILE A 22 -13.52 -15.09 6.41
N ASP A 23 -13.88 -16.07 5.59
CA ASP A 23 -13.00 -17.16 5.18
C ASP A 23 -12.03 -16.63 4.11
N LEU A 24 -10.77 -16.42 4.50
CA LEU A 24 -9.76 -15.88 3.60
C LEU A 24 -9.28 -16.89 2.55
N ASP A 25 -9.47 -18.19 2.79
CA ASP A 25 -9.04 -19.24 1.87
C ASP A 25 -10.07 -19.46 0.75
N ALA A 26 -11.27 -18.87 0.86
CA ALA A 26 -12.26 -18.78 -0.20
C ALA A 26 -11.89 -17.75 -1.30
N TYR A 27 -10.81 -16.99 -1.14
CA TYR A 27 -10.38 -15.94 -2.08
C TYR A 27 -8.99 -16.26 -2.66
N GLU A 28 -8.83 -15.96 -3.96
CA GLU A 28 -7.51 -16.00 -4.59
C GLU A 28 -6.62 -14.88 -4.05
N SER A 29 -5.39 -15.23 -3.70
CA SER A 29 -4.42 -14.30 -3.13
C SER A 29 -3.07 -14.30 -3.86
N GLU A 30 -3.02 -15.01 -4.99
CA GLU A 30 -1.83 -15.05 -5.83
C GLU A 30 -1.53 -13.66 -6.40
N PRO A 31 -0.26 -13.26 -6.52
CA PRO A 31 0.10 -11.98 -7.09
C PRO A 31 -0.35 -11.86 -8.55
N VAL A 32 -1.28 -10.93 -8.81
CA VAL A 32 -1.66 -10.50 -10.16
C VAL A 32 -0.71 -9.40 -10.63
N SER A 33 -0.02 -9.64 -11.74
CA SER A 33 0.89 -8.69 -12.39
C SER A 33 0.14 -7.72 -13.30
N HIS A 34 0.54 -6.45 -13.25
CA HIS A 34 0.07 -5.40 -14.16
C HIS A 34 1.27 -4.57 -14.63
N GLU A 35 1.19 -4.04 -15.85
CA GLU A 35 2.23 -3.15 -16.39
C GLU A 35 2.23 -1.80 -15.66
N TYR A 36 3.42 -1.20 -15.58
CA TYR A 36 3.56 0.16 -15.04
C TYR A 36 3.00 1.17 -16.04
N VAL A 37 2.12 2.04 -15.54
CA VAL A 37 1.45 3.09 -16.31
C VAL A 37 2.18 4.40 -16.01
N LYS A 38 3.00 4.86 -16.95
CA LYS A 38 3.74 6.12 -16.78
C LYS A 38 2.86 7.36 -16.81
N ASP A 39 1.85 7.35 -17.68
CA ASP A 39 0.88 8.44 -17.83
C ASP A 39 -0.52 7.92 -17.52
N LEU A 40 -1.11 8.41 -16.42
CA LEU A 40 -2.44 7.98 -15.98
C LEU A 40 -3.54 8.36 -16.97
N ALA A 41 -3.31 9.30 -17.88
CA ALA A 41 -4.25 9.61 -18.95
C ALA A 41 -4.46 8.42 -19.92
N ALA A 42 -3.47 7.53 -20.04
CA ALA A 42 -3.52 6.33 -20.86
C ALA A 42 -4.38 5.20 -20.26
N LEU A 43 -4.83 5.34 -19.00
CA LEU A 43 -5.72 4.36 -18.39
C LEU A 43 -7.05 4.24 -19.16
N PRO A 44 -7.68 3.04 -19.14
CA PRO A 44 -9.01 2.84 -19.70
C PRO A 44 -10.01 3.87 -19.16
N VAL A 45 -10.95 4.31 -20.01
CA VAL A 45 -11.97 5.29 -19.62
C VAL A 45 -12.77 4.80 -18.41
N ALA A 46 -13.12 3.51 -18.38
CA ALA A 46 -13.84 2.90 -17.27
C ALA A 46 -13.08 3.02 -15.94
N ASP A 47 -11.76 2.84 -15.95
CA ASP A 47 -10.92 2.96 -14.75
C ASP A 47 -10.86 4.41 -14.29
N LYS A 48 -10.63 5.36 -15.21
CA LYS A 48 -10.61 6.80 -14.90
C LYS A 48 -11.95 7.30 -14.33
N THR A 49 -13.07 6.81 -14.87
CA THR A 49 -14.41 7.14 -14.34
C THR A 49 -14.61 6.62 -12.92
N ARG A 50 -14.13 5.42 -12.60
CA ARG A 50 -14.21 4.88 -11.23
C ARG A 50 -13.27 5.63 -10.27
N MET A 51 -12.06 5.94 -10.73
CA MET A 51 -11.06 6.68 -9.95
C MET A 51 -11.57 8.06 -9.54
N ILE A 52 -12.19 8.81 -10.47
CA ILE A 52 -12.67 10.17 -10.14
C ILE A 52 -13.83 10.14 -9.14
N MET A 53 -14.65 9.08 -9.12
CA MET A 53 -15.69 8.90 -8.10
C MET A 53 -15.10 8.72 -6.70
N ALA A 54 -13.86 8.26 -6.58
CA ALA A 54 -13.10 8.17 -5.34
C ALA A 54 -12.18 9.39 -5.09
N GLY A 55 -12.28 10.45 -5.90
CA GLY A 55 -11.47 11.66 -5.76
C GLY A 55 -10.06 11.58 -6.36
N ILE A 56 -9.76 10.52 -7.13
CA ILE A 56 -8.48 10.32 -7.80
C ILE A 56 -8.61 10.81 -9.25
N ASP A 57 -7.99 11.96 -9.54
CA ASP A 57 -7.96 12.54 -10.88
C ASP A 57 -6.72 12.08 -11.65
N ALA A 58 -6.92 11.33 -12.74
CA ALA A 58 -5.86 10.85 -13.62
C ALA A 58 -5.08 11.97 -14.34
N ARG A 59 -5.53 13.22 -14.27
CA ARG A 59 -4.77 14.39 -14.74
C ARG A 59 -3.74 14.87 -13.73
N GLU A 60 -3.84 14.40 -12.48
CA GLU A 60 -2.91 14.68 -11.39
C GLU A 60 -2.71 16.18 -11.13
N LYS A 61 -3.73 16.99 -11.44
CA LYS A 61 -3.73 18.41 -11.13
C LYS A 61 -3.82 18.60 -9.63
N GLU A 62 -3.04 19.54 -9.11
CA GLU A 62 -3.07 19.89 -7.67
C GLU A 62 -2.83 18.65 -6.80
N ARG A 63 -1.81 17.85 -7.18
CA ARG A 63 -1.29 16.71 -6.43
C ARG A 63 0.22 16.86 -6.27
N SER A 64 0.71 16.58 -5.06
CA SER A 64 2.15 16.60 -4.76
C SER A 64 2.80 15.24 -5.04
N GLY A 65 2.01 14.18 -5.18
CA GLY A 65 2.46 12.85 -5.58
C GLY A 65 1.25 12.00 -5.92
N THR A 66 1.47 10.78 -6.40
CA THR A 66 0.39 9.84 -6.71
C THR A 66 0.89 8.41 -6.58
N PHE A 67 0.09 7.56 -5.96
CA PHE A 67 0.31 6.12 -5.85
C PHE A 67 -0.94 5.37 -6.29
N LEU A 68 -0.80 4.44 -7.23
CA LEU A 68 -1.85 3.53 -7.66
C LEU A 68 -1.36 2.09 -7.59
N GLN A 69 -2.17 1.26 -6.94
CA GLN A 69 -2.03 -0.19 -6.95
C GLN A 69 -3.29 -0.80 -7.57
N LYS A 70 -3.11 -1.77 -8.45
CA LYS A 70 -4.17 -2.60 -9.02
C LYS A 70 -3.90 -4.05 -8.61
N ASP A 71 -4.87 -4.66 -7.94
CA ASP A 71 -4.74 -5.96 -7.30
C ASP A 71 -3.48 -6.00 -6.40
N SER A 72 -2.47 -6.77 -6.79
CA SER A 72 -1.21 -6.91 -6.04
C SER A 72 -0.04 -6.08 -6.59
N SER A 73 -0.23 -5.37 -7.71
CA SER A 73 0.83 -4.66 -8.43
C SER A 73 0.72 -3.15 -8.32
N VAL A 74 1.84 -2.49 -8.03
CA VAL A 74 1.92 -1.03 -8.12
C VAL A 74 2.07 -0.66 -9.58
N ILE A 75 1.05 0.02 -10.11
CA ILE A 75 1.01 0.44 -11.52
C ILE A 75 1.50 1.88 -11.70
N HIS A 76 1.54 2.67 -10.64
CA HIS A 76 2.05 4.03 -10.68
C HIS A 76 2.48 4.47 -9.28
N ALA A 77 3.64 5.12 -9.17
CA ALA A 77 4.12 5.69 -7.92
C ALA A 77 5.13 6.78 -8.24
N HIS A 78 4.84 8.02 -7.86
CA HIS A 78 5.79 9.12 -8.00
C HIS A 78 5.48 10.29 -7.06
N SER A 79 6.50 11.14 -6.87
CA SER A 79 6.37 12.46 -6.25
C SER A 79 6.56 13.55 -7.31
N ARG A 80 5.78 14.61 -7.20
CA ARG A 80 5.85 15.84 -8.02
C ARG A 80 6.47 17.01 -7.25
N GLN A 81 6.77 16.81 -5.97
CA GLN A 81 7.28 17.86 -5.10
C GLN A 81 8.63 17.47 -4.51
N GLU A 82 9.59 18.39 -4.58
CA GLU A 82 10.85 18.26 -3.88
C GLU A 82 10.61 18.09 -2.36
N GLY A 83 11.35 17.17 -1.76
CA GLY A 83 11.23 16.85 -0.34
C GLY A 83 10.05 15.93 0.02
N LEU A 84 9.32 15.40 -0.98
CA LEU A 84 8.34 14.34 -0.77
C LEU A 84 8.81 13.06 -1.46
N GLU A 85 8.81 11.96 -0.70
CA GLU A 85 9.06 10.61 -1.18
C GLU A 85 7.74 9.84 -1.25
N VAL A 86 7.45 9.21 -2.40
CA VAL A 86 6.32 8.31 -2.60
C VAL A 86 6.86 7.07 -3.31
N MET A 87 6.82 5.92 -2.66
CA MET A 87 7.43 4.70 -3.17
C MET A 87 6.68 3.43 -2.77
N PRO A 88 6.78 2.32 -3.53
CA PRO A 88 6.25 1.03 -3.14
C PRO A 88 6.89 0.50 -1.84
N ILE A 89 6.10 -0.03 -0.91
CA ILE A 89 6.63 -0.52 0.38
C ILE A 89 7.61 -1.68 0.21
N LYS A 90 7.41 -2.55 -0.79
CA LYS A 90 8.37 -3.62 -1.10
C LYS A 90 9.74 -3.08 -1.49
N GLU A 91 9.77 -2.00 -2.26
CA GLU A 91 11.01 -1.33 -2.64
C GLU A 91 11.62 -0.62 -1.45
N ALA A 92 10.79 0.07 -0.66
CA ALA A 92 11.21 0.79 0.54
C ALA A 92 11.90 -0.14 1.55
N LEU A 93 11.28 -1.28 1.86
CA LEU A 93 11.85 -2.28 2.78
C LEU A 93 13.16 -2.90 2.27
N LYS A 94 13.36 -2.94 0.95
CA LYS A 94 14.58 -3.46 0.32
C LYS A 94 15.71 -2.43 0.30
N GLN A 95 15.39 -1.17 0.03
CA GLN A 95 16.38 -0.12 -0.27
C GLN A 95 16.66 0.82 0.91
N HIS A 96 15.78 0.86 1.91
CA HIS A 96 15.85 1.83 3.00
C HIS A 96 15.71 1.16 4.36
N ASP A 97 16.83 0.97 5.05
CA ASP A 97 16.83 0.29 6.35
C ASP A 97 15.99 0.99 7.40
N TRP A 98 15.92 2.33 7.37
CA TRP A 98 15.10 3.12 8.30
C TRP A 98 13.61 2.75 8.25
N VAL A 99 13.10 2.21 7.14
CA VAL A 99 11.68 1.81 7.03
C VAL A 99 11.37 0.65 7.97
N LYS A 100 12.34 -0.25 8.18
CA LYS A 100 12.21 -1.42 9.06
C LYS A 100 12.03 -1.00 10.52
N ASP A 101 12.52 0.17 10.90
CA ASP A 101 12.36 0.74 12.25
C ASP A 101 10.92 1.21 12.54
N TYR A 102 10.06 1.27 11.53
CA TYR A 102 8.64 1.65 11.66
C TYR A 102 7.68 0.51 11.29
N TYR A 103 8.15 -0.47 10.52
CA TYR A 103 7.32 -1.54 9.98
C TYR A 103 6.76 -2.45 11.09
N TRP A 104 5.43 -2.59 11.17
CA TRP A 104 4.70 -3.35 12.20
C TRP A 104 4.92 -2.90 13.66
N ASN A 105 5.25 -1.62 13.88
CA ASN A 105 5.34 -1.05 15.23
C ASN A 105 4.00 -0.50 15.75
N LEU A 106 3.16 0.05 14.87
CA LEU A 106 1.88 0.66 15.26
C LEU A 106 0.71 -0.33 15.19
N ALA A 107 0.60 -1.07 14.10
CA ALA A 107 -0.35 -2.18 13.98
C ALA A 107 0.39 -3.47 14.34
N ALA A 108 -0.22 -4.34 15.14
CA ALA A 108 0.37 -5.62 15.52
C ALA A 108 0.02 -6.69 14.48
N VAL A 109 1.01 -7.51 14.09
CA VAL A 109 0.83 -8.58 13.10
C VAL A 109 -0.19 -9.62 13.54
N ASP A 110 -0.35 -9.82 14.84
CA ASP A 110 -1.20 -10.80 15.49
C ASP A 110 -2.55 -10.21 15.97
N THR A 111 -2.92 -9.02 15.50
CA THR A 111 -4.22 -8.40 15.84
C THR A 111 -5.37 -9.34 15.46
N ASP A 112 -5.38 -9.80 14.22
CA ASP A 112 -6.35 -10.76 13.67
C ASP A 112 -5.79 -11.44 12.40
N LYS A 113 -6.59 -12.32 11.79
CA LYS A 113 -6.26 -13.04 10.56
C LYS A 113 -5.94 -12.11 9.38
N TYR A 114 -6.48 -10.90 9.36
CA TYR A 114 -6.28 -9.94 8.27
C TYR A 114 -4.90 -9.28 8.38
N THR A 115 -4.51 -8.83 9.57
CA THR A 115 -3.15 -8.31 9.79
C THR A 115 -2.09 -9.40 9.62
N ALA A 116 -2.40 -10.62 10.09
CA ALA A 116 -1.52 -11.77 9.90
C ALA A 116 -1.30 -12.05 8.41
N ARG A 117 -2.37 -12.07 7.62
CA ARG A 117 -2.29 -12.27 6.17
C ARG A 117 -1.50 -11.15 5.48
N ALA A 118 -1.71 -9.90 5.87
CA ALA A 118 -0.97 -8.76 5.31
C ALA A 118 0.56 -8.84 5.59
N ARG A 119 0.97 -9.42 6.73
CA ARG A 119 2.39 -9.65 7.06
C ARG A 119 2.99 -10.80 6.25
N LEU A 120 2.29 -11.94 6.22
CA LEU A 120 2.77 -13.20 5.65
C LEU A 120 2.74 -13.19 4.12
N ALA A 121 1.79 -12.48 3.52
CA ALA A 121 1.58 -12.39 2.09
C ALA A 121 1.52 -10.92 1.63
N LEU A 122 2.55 -10.13 1.98
CA LEU A 122 2.63 -8.73 1.58
C LEU A 122 2.59 -8.61 0.04
N HIS A 123 1.48 -8.08 -0.49
CA HIS A 123 1.35 -7.77 -1.92
C HIS A 123 2.13 -6.53 -2.29
N ASN A 124 1.72 -5.38 -1.79
CA ASN A 124 2.47 -4.12 -1.83
C ASN A 124 1.76 -3.09 -0.95
N GLY A 125 2.08 -1.83 -1.15
CA GLY A 125 1.55 -0.67 -0.45
C GLY A 125 2.46 0.51 -0.73
N TYR A 126 2.26 1.61 -0.01
CA TYR A 126 3.06 2.81 -0.19
C TYR A 126 3.84 3.17 1.08
N VAL A 127 5.00 3.78 0.88
CA VAL A 127 5.67 4.62 1.88
C VAL A 127 5.61 6.05 1.35
N ILE A 128 5.03 6.93 2.15
CA ILE A 128 4.93 8.36 1.87
C ILE A 128 5.65 9.09 2.99
N ARG A 129 6.68 9.88 2.64
CA ARG A 129 7.51 10.59 3.63
C ARG A 129 7.81 12.00 3.15
N ALA A 130 7.50 12.99 3.98
CA ALA A 130 8.02 14.34 3.83
C ALA A 130 9.38 14.44 4.53
N LEU A 131 10.39 14.99 3.84
CA LEU A 131 11.72 15.22 4.39
C LEU A 131 11.70 16.38 5.40
N PRO A 132 12.68 16.44 6.32
CA PRO A 132 12.77 17.53 7.29
C PRO A 132 12.73 18.92 6.61
N GLY A 133 11.84 19.79 7.08
CA GLY A 133 11.66 21.14 6.55
C GLY A 133 10.80 21.23 5.28
N SER A 134 10.39 20.12 4.69
CA SER A 134 9.52 20.11 3.51
C SER A 134 8.07 20.43 3.88
N LYS A 135 7.41 21.26 3.06
CA LYS A 135 5.98 21.58 3.20
C LYS A 135 5.22 21.07 1.98
N VAL A 136 4.46 20.00 2.15
CA VAL A 136 3.63 19.41 1.09
C VAL A 136 2.33 20.20 1.00
N ILE A 137 2.12 20.93 -0.10
CA ILE A 137 1.02 21.91 -0.21
C ILE A 137 -0.21 21.36 -0.92
N TYR A 138 -0.06 20.28 -1.70
CA TYR A 138 -1.15 19.55 -2.34
C TYR A 138 -1.25 18.12 -1.78
N PRO A 139 -2.43 17.48 -1.82
CA PRO A 139 -2.56 16.09 -1.40
C PRO A 139 -1.67 15.15 -2.23
N VAL A 140 -1.32 14.01 -1.62
CA VAL A 140 -0.77 12.83 -2.31
C VAL A 140 -1.91 11.88 -2.61
#